data_AF-A0A967MQS9-F1
#
_entry.id   AF-A0A967MQS9-F1
#
_cell.length_a   1.000
_cell.length_b   1.000
_cell.length_c   1.000
_cell.angle_alpha   90.00
_cell.angle_beta   90.00
_cell.angle_gamma   90.00
#
_symmetry.space_group_name_H-M   'P 1'
#
loop_
_entity.id
_entity.type
_entity.pdbx_description
1 polymer ?
#
loop_
_entity_poly.entity_id
_entity_poly.type
_entity_poly.pdbx_seq_one_letter_code
_entity_poly.pdbx_strand_id
1 'polypeptide(L)' 'MSEPRPPSLIDALIPLAVLIPLLALSVFLFGADSSGGPNQIVLLLAAAVAAAV' A
#
# COMPACT_ATOMS: atom_id res chain seq x y z
N MET A 1 -23.98 -20.01 3.81
CA MET A 1 -22.73 -19.23 3.93
C MET A 1 -22.12 -19.21 2.55
N SER A 2 -21.86 -18.03 1.97
CA SER A 2 -21.24 -17.93 0.65
C SER A 2 -19.76 -18.31 0.76
N GLU A 3 -19.24 -19.04 -0.23
CA GLU A 3 -17.84 -19.44 -0.25
C GLU A 3 -16.94 -18.19 -0.44
N PRO A 4 -15.80 -18.08 0.29
CA PRO A 4 -14.86 -16.99 0.06
C PRO A 4 -14.34 -17.01 -1.37
N ARG A 5 -14.25 -15.84 -2.00
CA ARG A 5 -13.64 -15.71 -3.33
C ARG A 5 -12.18 -16.16 -3.25
N PRO A 6 -11.69 -16.99 -4.19
CA PRO A 6 -10.28 -17.34 -4.23
C PRO A 6 -9.43 -16.07 -4.47
N PRO A 7 -8.28 -15.93 -3.79
CA PRO A 7 -7.39 -14.80 -4.02
C PRO A 7 -6.85 -14.83 -5.44
N SER A 8 -6.67 -13.64 -6.02
CA SER A 8 -6.19 -13.43 -7.38
C SER A 8 -4.88 -12.63 -7.41
N LEU A 9 -4.14 -12.73 -8.51
CA LEU A 9 -2.95 -11.88 -8.69
C LEU A 9 -3.30 -10.39 -8.70
N ILE A 10 -4.50 -10.05 -9.17
CA ILE A 10 -4.98 -8.66 -9.22
C ILE A 10 -5.15 -8.11 -7.80
N ASP A 11 -5.58 -8.94 -6.85
CA ASP A 11 -5.75 -8.54 -5.44
C ASP A 11 -4.42 -8.08 -4.82
N ALA A 12 -3.30 -8.66 -5.25
CA ALA A 12 -1.96 -8.24 -4.82
C ALA A 12 -1.41 -7.04 -5.60
N LEU A 13 -1.76 -6.91 -6.89
CA LEU A 13 -1.28 -5.82 -7.75
C LEU A 13 -1.88 -4.47 -7.39
N ILE A 14 -3.15 -4.42 -6.96
CA ILE A 14 -3.84 -3.19 -6.58
C ILE A 14 -3.12 -2.44 -5.42
N PRO A 15 -2.88 -3.06 -4.24
CA PRO A 15 -2.17 -2.38 -3.16
C PRO A 15 -0.72 -2.06 -3.54
N LEU A 16 -0.07 -2.85 -4.39
CA LEU A 16 1.28 -2.58 -4.87
C LEU A 16 1.34 -1.33 -5.76
N ALA A 17 0.36 -1.17 -6.66
CA ALA A 17 0.23 0.00 -7.52
C ALA A 17 -0.06 1.29 -6.73
N VAL A 18 -0.67 1.19 -5.54
CA VAL A 18 -0.84 2.32 -4.61
C VAL A 18 0.42 2.55 -3.78
N LEU A 19 1.04 1.48 -3.27
CA LEU A 19 2.20 1.56 -2.38
C LEU A 19 3.41 2.23 -3.04
N ILE A 20 3.79 1.79 -4.24
CA ILE A 20 4.99 2.28 -4.94
C ILE A 20 5.00 3.81 -5.14
N PRO A 21 3.97 4.43 -5.75
CA PRO A 21 3.97 5.88 -5.96
C PRO A 21 3.91 6.66 -4.65
N LEU A 22 3.22 6.14 -3.62
CA LEU A 22 3.19 6.78 -2.31
C LEU A 22 4.55 6.72 -1.60
N LEU A 23 5.30 5.62 -1.74
CA LEU A 23 6.68 5.54 -1.25
C LEU A 23 7.59 6.52 -2.00
N ALA A 24 7.47 6.59 -3.33
CA ALA A 24 8.22 7.54 -4.14
C ALA A 24 7.90 8.99 -3.74
N LEU A 25 6.63 9.31 -3.52
CA LEU A 25 6.18 10.62 -3.04
C LEU A 25 6.73 10.93 -1.63
N SER A 26 6.72 9.94 -0.74
CA SER A 26 7.28 10.04 0.61
C SER A 26 8.77 10.40 0.56
N VAL A 27 9.56 9.72 -0.28
CA VAL A 27 10.98 10.04 -0.46
C VAL A 27 11.17 11.41 -1.13
N PHE A 28 10.33 11.75 -2.11
CA PHE A 28 10.39 13.05 -2.78
C PHE A 28 10.12 14.22 -1.82
N LEU A 29 9.18 14.07 -0.89
CA LEU A 29 8.81 15.14 0.07
C LEU A 29 9.72 15.20 1.29
N PHE A 30 10.15 14.05 1.82
CA PHE A 30 10.80 13.95 3.14
C PHE A 30 12.26 13.47 3.07
N GLY A 31 12.77 13.08 1.90
CA GLY A 31 14.16 12.69 1.72
C GLY A 31 14.61 11.59 2.68
N ALA A 32 15.72 11.81 3.38
CA ALA A 32 16.28 10.86 4.35
C ALA A 32 15.34 10.58 5.54
N ASP A 33 14.51 11.56 5.91
CA ASP A 33 13.56 11.44 7.02
C ASP A 33 12.27 10.68 6.66
N SER A 34 12.10 10.31 5.38
CA SER A 34 10.93 9.56 4.90
C SER A 34 10.72 8.21 5.61
N SER A 35 11.80 7.59 6.09
CA SER A 35 11.78 6.25 6.69
C SER A 35 11.11 6.17 8.07
N GLY A 36 11.08 7.27 8.83
CA GLY A 36 10.66 7.26 10.24
C GLY A 36 9.15 7.39 10.47
N GLY A 37 8.46 8.21 9.68
CA GLY A 37 7.03 8.51 9.87
C GLY A 37 6.23 8.46 8.56
N PRO A 38 6.63 9.21 7.52
CA PRO A 38 5.94 9.21 6.24
C PRO A 38 5.76 7.80 5.64
N ASN A 39 6.79 6.96 5.69
CA ASN A 39 6.71 5.57 5.24
C ASN A 39 5.66 4.76 6.00
N GLN A 40 5.50 4.98 7.31
CA GLN A 40 4.49 4.26 8.12
C GLN A 40 3.06 4.62 7.70
N ILE A 41 2.81 5.90 7.40
CA ILE A 41 1.51 6.36 6.88
C ILE A 41 1.22 5.69 5.53
N VAL A 42 2.21 5.67 4.64
CA VAL A 42 2.09 5.04 3.33
C VAL A 42 1.77 3.54 3.45
N LEU A 43 2.44 2.82 4.35
CA LEU A 43 2.19 1.40 4.60
C LEU A 43 0.78 1.16 5.15
N LEU A 44 0.29 2.00 6.07
CA LEU A 44 -1.07 1.91 6.60
C LEU A 44 -2.13 2.12 5.50
N LEU A 45 -1.92 3.09 4.61
CA LEU A 45 -2.81 3.33 3.47
C LEU A 45 -2.82 2.15 2.50
N ALA A 46 -1.65 1.59 2.19
CA ALA A 46 -1.55 0.40 1.34
C ALA A 46 -2.22 -0.83 1.98
N ALA A 47 -2.09 -1.01 3.30
CA ALA A 47 -2.76 -2.08 4.03
C ALA A 47 -4.29 -1.90 4.01
N ALA A 48 -4.80 -0.68 4.13
CA ALA A 48 -6.24 -0.40 4.01
C ALA A 48 -6.77 -0.74 2.61
N VAL A 49 -6.01 -0.44 1.55
CA VAL A 49 -6.35 -0.84 0.17
C VAL A 49 -6.33 -2.35 0.02
N ALA A 50 -5.31 -3.03 0.56
CA ALA A 50 -5.22 -4.49 0.53
C ALA A 50 -6.39 -5.17 1.26
N ALA A 51 -6.91 -4.56 2.33
CA ALA A 51 -8.06 -5.09 3.06
C ALA A 51 -9.40 -4.88 2.32
N ALA A 52 -9.45 -4.00 1.33
CA ALA A 52 -10.66 -3.65 0.59
C ALA A 52 -10.87 -4.48 -0.68
N VAL A 53 -9.85 -5.20 -1.14
CA VAL A 53 -9.86 -6.06 -2.33
C VAL A 53 -10.08 -7.52 -1.96
#